data_AF-A0A6P4DDF7-F1
#
_entry.id   AF-A0A6P4DDF7-F1
#
_cell.length_a   1.000
_cell.length_b   1.000
_cell.length_c   1.000
_cell.angle_alpha   90.00
_cell.angle_beta   90.00
_cell.angle_gamma   90.00
#
_symmetry.space_group_name_H-M   'P 1'
#
loop_
_entity.id
_entity.type
_entity.pdbx_description
1 polymer ?
#
loop_
_entity_poly.entity_id
_entity_poly.type
_entity_poly.pdbx_seq_one_letter_code
_entity_poly.pdbx_strand_id
1 'polypeptide(L)'
;MKPYLLSLLLIFVLLDTVPTISSSLSFEFKPLPLKTNNPKLTKNIQKALDKSLSGFPKSVINKVLNKELLRTYIINYFKNTDKKGNLKSRRPPSNFTKVREEWHKLMPKSSQINKVEIDGLKTVKEYLSRYGYMPRSKSFTNVLDLRTESAIEDYQKFFNLKATGTLDDKETVKQISLLRCGVPDVNSFQLSKNVLWPLGTGWFPKHRTELTYGFYPASKFSPEAIKVFRDSFKRWSLPLRGVINFTEAKAFDKANIQIGYGAMNELFGVEAVGTTFMVKPSNYHRVWMVIDYSKYWAYPDDNLADTPLWKFGVVDLEMVAMHQIGLDYICFK
;
A
#
# COMPACT_ATOMS: atom_id res chain seq x y z
N MET A 1 -13.70 26.14 -1.81
CA MET A 1 -12.38 25.74 -2.36
C MET A 1 -11.52 26.99 -2.35
N LYS A 2 -10.33 26.96 -1.73
CA LYS A 2 -9.49 28.18 -1.68
C LYS A 2 -9.06 28.56 -3.11
N PRO A 3 -9.03 29.85 -3.47
CA PRO A 3 -8.89 30.30 -4.86
C PRO A 3 -7.61 29.84 -5.57
N TYR A 4 -6.52 29.59 -4.82
CA TYR A 4 -5.27 29.05 -5.37
C TYR A 4 -5.35 27.58 -5.79
N LEU A 5 -6.30 26.80 -5.27
CA LEU A 5 -6.48 25.38 -5.63
C LEU A 5 -7.16 25.22 -7.00
N LEU A 6 -8.05 26.16 -7.36
CA LEU A 6 -8.65 26.23 -8.70
C LEU A 6 -7.59 26.62 -9.74
N SER A 7 -6.69 27.54 -9.39
CA SER A 7 -5.56 27.93 -10.24
C SER A 7 -4.58 26.78 -10.49
N LEU A 8 -4.32 25.92 -9.49
CA LEU A 8 -3.54 24.69 -9.66
C LEU A 8 -4.18 23.72 -10.64
N LEU A 9 -5.48 23.42 -10.46
CA LEU A 9 -6.23 22.55 -11.36
C LEU A 9 -6.23 23.09 -12.80
N LEU A 10 -6.36 24.41 -12.96
CA LEU A 10 -6.29 25.07 -14.27
C LEU A 10 -4.89 25.00 -14.89
N ILE A 11 -3.82 25.14 -14.11
CA ILE A 11 -2.44 24.94 -14.58
C ILE A 11 -2.22 23.48 -14.99
N PHE A 12 -2.78 22.50 -14.27
CA PHE A 12 -2.77 21.09 -14.66
C PHE A 12 -3.47 20.83 -16.00
N VAL A 13 -4.67 21.37 -16.19
CA VAL A 13 -5.44 21.25 -17.44
C VAL A 13 -4.71 21.92 -18.60
N LEU A 14 -4.06 23.07 -18.37
CA LEU A 14 -3.27 23.78 -19.39
C LEU A 14 -1.94 23.08 -19.74
N LEU A 15 -1.40 22.25 -18.84
CA LEU A 15 -0.18 21.46 -19.08
C LEU A 15 -0.45 20.11 -19.77
N ASP A 16 -1.67 19.57 -19.66
CA ASP A 16 -2.08 18.32 -20.34
C ASP A 16 -2.57 18.54 -21.80
N THR A 17 -2.72 19.79 -22.27
CA THR A 17 -3.20 20.11 -23.64
C THR A 17 -2.11 20.12 -24.73
N VAL A 18 -0.94 19.49 -24.51
CA VAL A 18 0.08 19.32 -25.57
C VAL A 18 0.13 17.84 -25.99
N PRO A 19 0.04 17.48 -27.28
CA PRO A 19 -0.40 16.15 -27.70
C PRO A 19 0.65 15.04 -27.46
N THR A 20 0.14 13.83 -27.22
CA THR A 20 0.84 12.55 -27.28
C THR A 20 1.62 12.36 -28.58
N ILE A 21 2.91 12.03 -28.51
CA ILE A 21 3.66 11.41 -29.61
C ILE A 21 4.47 10.22 -29.08
N SER A 22 4.21 9.07 -29.72
CA SER A 22 5.01 7.86 -29.96
C SER A 22 6.20 7.51 -29.07
N SER A 23 6.23 6.22 -28.72
CA SER A 23 7.40 5.42 -28.35
C SER A 23 8.64 5.70 -29.21
N SER A 24 9.81 5.58 -28.57
CA SER A 24 11.19 5.70 -29.10
C SER A 24 11.73 7.12 -29.28
N LEU A 25 12.22 7.71 -28.20
CA LEU A 25 13.38 8.59 -28.20
C LEU A 25 13.88 8.72 -26.76
N SER A 26 15.15 8.39 -26.54
CA SER A 26 15.87 8.68 -25.30
C SER A 26 15.93 10.20 -25.13
N PHE A 27 15.02 10.74 -24.32
CA PHE A 27 15.11 12.12 -23.88
C PHE A 27 16.10 12.21 -22.72
N GLU A 28 17.33 12.63 -23.00
CA GLU A 28 18.06 13.43 -22.02
C GLU A 28 17.26 14.72 -21.80
N PHE A 29 16.43 14.73 -20.76
CA PHE A 29 15.74 15.95 -20.34
C PHE A 29 16.76 16.88 -19.68
N LYS A 30 17.33 17.78 -20.47
CA LYS A 30 17.84 19.04 -19.90
C LYS A 30 16.66 19.77 -19.27
N PRO A 31 16.77 20.27 -18.02
CA PRO A 31 15.71 21.03 -17.39
C PRO A 31 15.31 22.16 -18.33
N LEU A 32 14.06 22.19 -18.80
CA LEU A 32 13.58 23.34 -19.56
C LEU A 32 13.69 24.55 -18.63
N PRO A 33 14.54 25.56 -18.92
CA PRO A 33 14.38 26.82 -18.25
C PRO A 33 13.04 27.38 -18.73
N LEU A 34 12.17 27.79 -17.81
CA LEU A 34 11.01 28.61 -18.12
C LEU A 34 11.50 29.99 -18.59
N LYS A 35 12.11 30.06 -19.77
CA LYS A 35 12.35 31.30 -20.51
C LYS A 35 11.35 31.32 -21.66
N THR A 36 10.19 31.91 -21.40
CA THR A 36 9.39 32.47 -22.49
C THR A 36 10.04 33.82 -22.87
N ASN A 37 10.03 34.20 -24.16
CA ASN A 37 10.48 35.53 -24.61
C ASN A 37 9.57 36.67 -24.11
N ASN A 38 8.59 36.36 -23.25
CA ASN A 38 7.66 37.30 -22.65
C ASN A 38 7.90 37.36 -21.12
N PRO A 39 8.69 38.34 -20.63
CA PRO A 39 9.04 38.47 -19.22
C PRO A 39 7.82 38.59 -18.30
N LYS A 40 6.72 39.15 -18.79
CA LYS A 40 5.47 39.34 -18.05
C LYS A 40 4.73 38.01 -17.86
N LEU A 41 4.72 37.16 -18.88
CA LEU A 41 4.12 35.82 -18.82
C LEU A 41 4.91 34.91 -17.86
N THR A 42 6.25 34.91 -17.97
CA THR A 42 7.13 34.16 -17.07
C THR A 42 6.93 34.59 -15.61
N LYS A 43 6.86 35.90 -15.34
CA LYS A 43 6.62 36.43 -13.99
C LYS A 43 5.22 36.07 -13.46
N ASN A 44 4.20 36.03 -14.31
CA ASN A 44 2.84 35.67 -13.92
C ASN A 44 2.70 34.17 -13.63
N ILE A 45 3.33 33.31 -14.43
CA ILE A 45 3.38 31.86 -14.21
C ILE A 45 4.12 31.56 -12.91
N GLN A 46 5.29 32.18 -12.69
CA GLN A 46 6.06 31.99 -11.46
C GLN A 46 5.27 32.48 -10.23
N LYS A 47 4.65 33.66 -10.31
CA LYS A 47 3.81 34.19 -9.23
C LYS A 47 2.59 33.31 -8.92
N ALA A 48 1.98 32.72 -9.96
CA ALA A 48 0.88 31.78 -9.80
C ALA A 48 1.35 30.45 -9.17
N LEU A 49 2.53 29.96 -9.56
CA LEU A 49 3.16 28.78 -9.00
C LEU A 49 3.55 29.01 -7.54
N ASP A 50 4.22 30.11 -7.21
CA ASP A 50 4.64 30.45 -5.84
C ASP A 50 3.44 30.62 -4.91
N LYS A 51 2.38 31.29 -5.37
CA LYS A 51 1.13 31.44 -4.63
C LYS A 51 0.44 30.09 -4.41
N SER A 52 0.50 29.20 -5.39
CA SER A 52 -0.06 27.85 -5.32
C SER A 52 0.74 26.93 -4.39
N LEU A 53 2.07 27.10 -4.39
CA LEU A 53 3.00 26.32 -3.58
C LEU A 53 3.03 26.81 -2.12
N SER A 54 2.69 28.08 -1.85
CA SER A 54 2.73 28.67 -0.49
C SER A 54 1.89 27.96 0.58
N GLY A 55 0.94 27.11 0.19
CA GLY A 55 0.13 26.28 1.10
C GLY A 55 0.76 24.94 1.49
N PHE A 56 1.90 24.58 0.91
CA PHE A 56 2.62 23.34 1.21
C PHE A 56 3.79 23.62 2.17
N PRO A 57 4.20 22.63 2.99
CA PRO A 57 5.40 22.77 3.80
C PRO A 57 6.59 23.10 2.90
N LYS A 58 7.40 24.11 3.26
CA LYS A 58 8.59 24.50 2.46
C LYS A 58 9.56 23.33 2.24
N SER A 59 9.62 22.39 3.18
CA SER A 59 10.38 21.14 3.06
C SER A 59 9.87 20.25 1.91
N VAL A 60 8.56 20.21 1.66
CA VAL A 60 7.94 19.48 0.55
C VAL A 60 8.17 20.22 -0.77
N ILE A 61 7.99 21.54 -0.81
CA ILE A 61 8.19 22.34 -2.04
C ILE A 61 9.63 22.22 -2.55
N ASN A 62 10.61 22.32 -1.66
CA ASN A 62 12.03 22.25 -2.03
C ASN A 62 12.48 20.84 -2.44
N LYS A 63 11.79 19.78 -1.98
CA LYS A 63 12.10 18.37 -2.31
C LYS A 63 11.41 17.91 -3.60
N VAL A 64 10.31 18.56 -3.97
CA VAL A 64 9.39 18.13 -5.04
C VAL A 64 9.64 18.89 -6.37
N LEU A 65 10.89 19.26 -6.64
CA LEU A 65 11.31 19.85 -7.92
C LEU A 65 11.27 18.84 -9.09
N ASN A 66 10.98 17.55 -8.82
CA ASN A 66 10.56 16.61 -9.85
C ASN A 66 9.07 16.79 -10.16
N LYS A 67 8.75 17.22 -11.40
CA LYS A 67 7.38 17.49 -11.88
C LYS A 67 6.44 16.28 -11.70
N GLU A 68 6.95 15.05 -11.77
CA GLU A 68 6.15 13.83 -11.66
C GLU A 68 5.78 13.50 -10.21
N LEU A 69 6.72 13.65 -9.28
CA LEU A 69 6.48 13.58 -7.83
C LEU A 69 5.52 14.71 -7.38
N LEU A 70 5.65 15.92 -7.94
CA LEU A 70 4.75 17.04 -7.65
C LEU A 70 3.32 16.77 -8.11
N ARG A 71 3.18 16.32 -9.36
CA ARG A 71 1.89 15.93 -9.95
C ARG A 71 1.20 14.87 -9.10
N THR A 72 1.95 13.84 -8.74
CA THR A 72 1.51 12.74 -7.90
C THR A 72 1.05 13.21 -6.52
N TYR A 73 1.88 13.98 -5.82
CA TYR A 73 1.57 14.47 -4.49
C TYR A 73 0.32 15.35 -4.50
N ILE A 74 0.17 16.20 -5.53
CA ILE A 74 -1.01 17.06 -5.65
C ILE A 74 -2.28 16.23 -5.92
N ILE A 75 -2.23 15.26 -6.84
CA ILE A 75 -3.37 14.36 -7.11
C ILE A 75 -3.79 13.63 -5.82
N ASN A 76 -2.83 13.08 -5.09
CA ASN A 76 -3.09 12.39 -3.82
C ASN A 76 -3.56 13.31 -2.71
N TYR A 77 -3.00 14.51 -2.62
CA TYR A 77 -3.44 15.53 -1.68
C TYR A 77 -4.93 15.82 -1.92
N PHE A 78 -5.36 16.08 -3.15
CA PHE A 78 -6.77 16.33 -3.46
C PHE A 78 -7.68 15.11 -3.28
N LYS A 79 -7.23 13.91 -3.63
CA LYS A 79 -7.97 12.67 -3.37
C LYS A 79 -8.21 12.51 -1.86
N ASN A 80 -7.19 12.75 -1.05
CA ASN A 80 -7.18 12.43 0.38
C ASN A 80 -7.46 13.62 1.30
N THR A 81 -7.77 14.81 0.79
CA THR A 81 -8.17 15.98 1.62
C THR A 81 -9.60 16.42 1.37
N ASP A 82 -10.23 16.99 2.40
CA ASP A 82 -11.56 17.58 2.29
C ASP A 82 -11.52 18.94 1.55
N LYS A 83 -12.69 19.56 1.34
CA LYS A 83 -12.79 20.86 0.66
C LYS A 83 -12.08 22.01 1.41
N LYS A 84 -11.69 21.81 2.68
CA LYS A 84 -10.97 22.75 3.54
C LYS A 84 -9.45 22.49 3.53
N GLY A 85 -8.99 21.42 2.89
CA GLY A 85 -7.59 21.02 2.81
C GLY A 85 -7.12 20.20 4.02
N ASN A 86 -8.05 19.75 4.88
CA ASN A 86 -7.71 18.84 5.97
C ASN A 86 -7.55 17.44 5.40
N LEU A 87 -6.54 16.71 5.87
CA LEU A 87 -6.42 15.28 5.64
C LEU A 87 -7.72 14.58 6.05
N LYS A 88 -8.37 13.91 5.10
CA LYS A 88 -9.39 12.91 5.42
C LYS A 88 -8.66 11.86 6.25
N SER A 89 -9.19 11.53 7.43
CA SER A 89 -8.73 10.32 8.11
C SER A 89 -8.90 9.17 7.11
N ARG A 90 -7.84 8.37 6.92
CA ARG A 90 -7.95 7.12 6.18
C ARG A 90 -9.05 6.34 6.88
N ARG A 91 -10.16 6.13 6.18
CA ARG A 91 -11.29 5.43 6.77
C ARG A 91 -10.96 3.95 6.72
N PRO A 92 -11.27 3.17 7.76
CA PRO A 92 -11.32 1.72 7.60
C PRO A 92 -12.27 1.39 6.41
N PRO A 93 -12.21 0.17 5.86
CA PRO A 93 -13.16 -0.27 4.84
C PRO A 93 -14.58 0.18 5.19
N SER A 94 -15.35 0.63 4.19
CA SER A 94 -16.58 1.40 4.39
C SER A 94 -17.57 0.67 5.30
N ASN A 95 -17.76 1.18 6.54
CA ASN A 95 -18.75 0.82 7.59
C ASN A 95 -18.15 0.51 8.98
N PHE A 96 -16.85 0.26 9.15
CA PHE A 96 -16.30 -0.16 10.45
C PHE A 96 -16.51 0.86 11.58
N THR A 97 -16.39 2.16 11.30
CA THR A 97 -16.67 3.21 12.29
C THR A 97 -18.15 3.21 12.69
N LYS A 98 -19.05 3.00 11.72
CA LYS A 98 -20.50 2.88 11.96
C LYS A 98 -20.80 1.61 12.75
N VAL A 99 -20.22 0.47 12.37
CA VAL A 99 -20.34 -0.81 13.09
C VAL A 99 -19.88 -0.63 14.53
N ARG A 100 -18.72 -0.01 14.77
CA ARG A 100 -18.25 0.31 16.12
C ARG A 100 -19.28 1.11 16.93
N GLU A 101 -19.80 2.19 16.35
CA GLU A 101 -20.74 3.08 17.02
C GLU A 101 -22.05 2.35 17.35
N GLU A 102 -22.59 1.55 16.42
CA GLU A 102 -23.78 0.73 16.65
C GLU A 102 -23.51 -0.38 17.68
N TRP A 103 -22.37 -1.05 17.59
CA TRP A 103 -21.93 -2.06 18.55
C TRP A 103 -21.88 -1.48 19.96
N HIS A 104 -21.25 -0.32 20.15
CA HIS A 104 -21.15 0.35 21.44
C HIS A 104 -22.53 0.67 22.05
N LYS A 105 -23.51 1.07 21.23
CA LYS A 105 -24.90 1.29 21.68
C LYS A 105 -25.60 0.02 22.15
N LEU A 106 -25.22 -1.14 21.60
CA LEU A 106 -25.90 -2.42 21.81
C LEU A 106 -25.30 -3.24 22.96
N MET A 107 -24.03 -3.02 23.33
CA MET A 107 -23.32 -3.86 24.32
C MET A 107 -23.68 -3.70 25.82
N PRO A 108 -24.42 -2.68 26.28
CA PRO A 108 -25.06 -2.75 27.59
C PRO A 108 -26.27 -3.71 27.63
N LYS A 109 -26.72 -4.25 26.49
CA LYS A 109 -28.00 -4.98 26.32
C LYS A 109 -27.87 -6.41 25.79
N SER A 110 -26.66 -6.89 25.45
CA SER A 110 -26.47 -8.17 24.75
C SER A 110 -26.49 -9.41 25.68
N SER A 111 -26.41 -9.22 27.00
CA SER A 111 -26.49 -10.31 27.98
C SER A 111 -27.89 -10.95 28.07
N GLN A 112 -28.86 -10.50 27.27
CA GLN A 112 -30.20 -11.07 27.19
C GLN A 112 -30.59 -11.43 25.74
N ILE A 113 -30.29 -12.67 25.37
CA ILE A 113 -31.10 -13.61 24.56
C ILE A 113 -31.35 -13.30 23.06
N ASN A 114 -31.13 -12.09 22.55
CA ASN A 114 -31.47 -11.78 21.16
C ASN A 114 -30.29 -11.82 20.18
N LYS A 115 -30.54 -12.37 19.00
CA LYS A 115 -29.69 -12.28 17.81
C LYS A 115 -29.49 -10.79 17.44
N VAL A 116 -28.37 -10.20 17.87
CA VAL A 116 -28.05 -8.80 17.60
C VAL A 116 -27.60 -8.65 16.15
N GLU A 117 -28.25 -7.79 15.37
CA GLU A 117 -27.80 -7.41 14.03
C GLU A 117 -27.17 -6.02 14.05
N ILE A 118 -25.94 -5.93 13.57
CA ILE A 118 -25.17 -4.69 13.48
C ILE A 118 -24.94 -4.39 12.00
N ASP A 119 -25.54 -3.31 11.52
CA ASP A 119 -25.45 -2.94 10.11
C ASP A 119 -23.98 -2.76 9.67
N GLY A 120 -23.58 -3.50 8.63
CA GLY A 120 -22.22 -3.50 8.10
C GLY A 120 -21.28 -4.53 8.74
N LEU A 121 -21.69 -5.25 9.79
CA LEU A 121 -20.84 -6.25 10.44
C LEU A 121 -20.37 -7.33 9.47
N LYS A 122 -21.12 -7.64 8.41
CA LYS A 122 -20.67 -8.56 7.36
C LYS A 122 -19.29 -8.18 6.78
N THR A 123 -19.00 -6.90 6.61
CA THR A 123 -17.73 -6.41 6.05
C THR A 123 -16.57 -6.56 7.03
N VAL A 124 -16.85 -6.50 8.32
CA VAL A 124 -15.89 -6.87 9.37
C VAL A 124 -15.54 -8.34 9.27
N LYS A 125 -16.56 -9.21 9.15
CA LYS A 125 -16.33 -10.66 9.00
C LYS A 125 -15.56 -10.98 7.73
N GLU A 126 -15.86 -10.30 6.61
CA GLU A 126 -15.11 -10.41 5.36
C GLU A 126 -13.63 -10.05 5.55
N TYR A 127 -13.34 -8.95 6.27
CA TYR A 127 -11.98 -8.53 6.59
C TYR A 127 -11.25 -9.54 7.48
N LEU A 128 -11.88 -9.96 8.58
CA LEU A 128 -11.31 -10.94 9.51
C LEU A 128 -11.04 -12.27 8.80
N SER A 129 -11.98 -12.72 7.96
CA SER A 129 -11.84 -13.95 7.18
C SER A 129 -10.66 -13.90 6.21
N ARG A 130 -10.52 -12.77 5.53
CA ARG A 130 -9.46 -12.53 4.57
C ARG A 130 -8.05 -12.57 5.19
N TYR A 131 -7.90 -12.04 6.40
CA TYR A 131 -6.64 -12.08 7.13
C TYR A 131 -6.47 -13.34 8.00
N GLY A 132 -7.37 -14.32 7.88
CA GLY A 132 -7.20 -15.65 8.48
C GLY A 132 -7.91 -15.87 9.81
N TYR A 133 -8.51 -14.84 10.41
CA TYR A 133 -9.19 -14.92 11.72
C TYR A 133 -10.57 -15.61 11.64
N MET A 134 -11.12 -15.79 10.44
CA MET A 134 -12.38 -16.53 10.22
C MET A 134 -12.30 -17.43 8.97
N PRO A 135 -13.03 -18.56 8.93
CA PRO A 135 -13.16 -19.35 7.71
C PRO A 135 -13.74 -18.54 6.54
N ARG A 136 -13.29 -18.81 5.32
CA ARG A 136 -13.87 -18.19 4.12
C ARG A 136 -15.35 -18.54 4.00
N SER A 137 -16.19 -17.51 3.83
CA SER A 137 -17.61 -17.65 3.61
C SER A 137 -18.06 -16.68 2.52
N LYS A 138 -18.98 -17.13 1.66
CA LYS A 138 -19.66 -16.27 0.68
C LYS A 138 -20.91 -15.59 1.26
N SER A 139 -21.28 -15.95 2.49
CA SER A 139 -22.58 -15.62 3.08
C SER A 139 -22.41 -15.09 4.50
N PHE A 140 -21.52 -14.12 4.69
CA PHE A 140 -21.47 -13.36 5.94
C PHE A 140 -22.72 -12.51 6.09
N THR A 141 -23.25 -12.47 7.31
CA THR A 141 -24.42 -11.68 7.69
C THR A 141 -24.03 -10.58 8.67
N ASN A 142 -24.96 -9.66 8.91
CA ASN A 142 -24.81 -8.59 9.90
C ASN A 142 -25.03 -9.06 11.35
N VAL A 143 -25.28 -10.36 11.56
CA VAL A 143 -25.59 -10.94 12.86
C VAL A 143 -24.32 -11.07 13.68
N LEU A 144 -24.31 -10.57 14.91
CA LEU A 144 -23.25 -10.82 15.87
C LEU A 144 -23.33 -12.25 16.40
N ASP A 145 -22.19 -12.95 16.39
CA ASP A 145 -22.06 -14.30 16.93
C ASP A 145 -20.72 -14.45 17.68
N LEU A 146 -20.63 -15.45 18.56
CA LEU A 146 -19.44 -15.73 19.36
C LEU A 146 -18.18 -15.95 18.50
N ARG A 147 -18.34 -16.46 17.28
CA ARG A 147 -17.22 -16.65 16.34
C ARG A 147 -16.64 -15.32 15.86
N THR A 148 -17.49 -14.30 15.68
CA THR A 148 -17.07 -12.96 15.30
C THR A 148 -16.33 -12.29 16.45
N GLU A 149 -16.83 -12.41 17.68
CA GLU A 149 -16.18 -11.86 18.88
C GLU A 149 -14.82 -12.50 19.11
N SER A 150 -14.73 -13.84 19.06
CA SER A 150 -13.47 -14.57 19.16
C SER A 150 -12.47 -14.16 18.06
N ALA A 151 -12.93 -13.97 16.81
CA ALA A 151 -12.06 -13.54 15.73
C ALA A 151 -11.53 -12.11 15.90
N ILE A 152 -12.34 -11.20 16.47
CA ILE A 152 -11.90 -9.85 16.84
C ILE A 152 -10.88 -9.92 17.97
N GLU A 153 -11.11 -10.79 18.95
CA GLU A 153 -10.18 -10.99 20.05
C GLU A 153 -8.82 -11.50 19.57
N ASP A 154 -8.80 -12.48 18.65
CA ASP A 154 -7.57 -13.00 18.05
C ASP A 154 -6.85 -11.94 17.21
N TYR A 155 -7.59 -11.12 16.46
CA TYR A 155 -7.04 -9.95 15.75
C TYR A 155 -6.38 -8.98 16.72
N GLN A 156 -7.05 -8.65 17.83
CA GLN A 156 -6.51 -7.75 18.84
C GLN A 156 -5.23 -8.32 19.47
N LYS A 157 -5.22 -9.62 19.81
CA LYS A 157 -4.02 -10.30 20.32
C LYS A 157 -2.86 -10.25 19.33
N PHE A 158 -3.11 -10.53 18.04
CA PHE A 158 -2.07 -10.49 17.01
C PHE A 158 -1.41 -9.11 16.89
N PHE A 159 -2.20 -8.04 17.02
CA PHE A 159 -1.70 -6.66 16.98
C PHE A 159 -1.30 -6.09 18.35
N ASN A 160 -1.20 -6.92 19.39
CA ASN A 160 -0.89 -6.50 20.77
C ASN A 160 -1.82 -5.38 21.29
N LEU A 161 -3.08 -5.42 20.88
CA LEU A 161 -4.15 -4.56 21.39
C LEU A 161 -4.83 -5.22 22.60
N LYS A 162 -5.67 -4.45 23.30
CA LYS A 162 -6.51 -5.02 24.36
C LYS A 162 -7.51 -6.00 23.73
N ALA A 163 -7.38 -7.27 24.07
CA ALA A 163 -8.20 -8.36 23.56
C ALA A 163 -9.59 -8.36 24.24
N THR A 164 -10.49 -7.50 23.75
CA THR A 164 -11.85 -7.36 24.28
C THR A 164 -12.88 -8.22 23.53
N GLY A 165 -12.56 -8.68 22.32
CA GLY A 165 -13.52 -9.35 21.43
C GLY A 165 -14.57 -8.41 20.84
N THR A 166 -14.43 -7.11 21.07
CA THR A 166 -15.37 -6.07 20.66
C THR A 166 -14.71 -5.05 19.75
N LEU A 167 -15.47 -4.51 18.79
CA LEU A 167 -15.00 -3.43 17.92
C LEU A 167 -15.17 -2.03 18.51
N ASP A 168 -15.66 -1.90 19.75
CA ASP A 168 -15.92 -0.62 20.44
C ASP A 168 -14.64 0.19 20.69
N ASP A 169 -13.50 -0.48 20.78
CA ASP A 169 -12.19 0.13 20.94
C ASP A 169 -11.77 0.93 19.68
N LYS A 170 -11.40 2.20 19.90
CA LYS A 170 -10.95 3.10 18.84
C LYS A 170 -9.61 2.66 18.25
N GLU A 171 -8.73 2.04 19.04
CA GLU A 171 -7.42 1.61 18.56
C GLU A 171 -7.55 0.42 17.61
N THR A 172 -8.45 -0.53 17.87
CA THR A 172 -8.75 -1.62 16.94
C THR A 172 -9.22 -1.11 15.57
N VAL A 173 -10.17 -0.18 15.53
CA VAL A 173 -10.65 0.40 14.25
C VAL A 173 -9.58 1.23 13.55
N LYS A 174 -8.74 1.95 14.30
CA LYS A 174 -7.61 2.70 13.77
C LYS A 174 -6.57 1.74 13.17
N GLN A 175 -6.24 0.64 13.83
CA GLN A 175 -5.31 -0.36 13.31
C GLN A 175 -5.81 -0.97 12.00
N ILE A 176 -7.09 -1.33 11.93
CA ILE A 176 -7.74 -1.85 10.70
C ILE A 176 -7.66 -0.83 9.54
N SER A 177 -7.65 0.46 9.84
CA SER A 177 -7.59 1.53 8.83
C SER A 177 -6.20 1.73 8.21
N LEU A 178 -5.14 1.15 8.79
CA LEU A 178 -3.79 1.33 8.27
C LEU A 178 -3.58 0.57 6.95
N LEU A 179 -2.71 1.12 6.10
CA LEU A 179 -2.19 0.39 4.95
C LEU A 179 -1.36 -0.80 5.44
N ARG A 180 -1.55 -1.96 4.81
CA ARG A 180 -0.91 -3.21 5.22
C ARG A 180 -0.63 -4.11 4.03
N CYS A 181 0.10 -5.19 4.31
CA CYS A 181 0.31 -6.30 3.40
C CYS A 181 -1.00 -7.06 3.14
N GLY A 182 -1.15 -7.62 1.94
CA GLY A 182 -2.31 -8.45 1.55
C GLY A 182 -2.19 -9.93 1.95
N VAL A 183 -1.09 -10.33 2.57
CA VAL A 183 -0.89 -11.69 3.10
C VAL A 183 -1.69 -11.84 4.40
N PRO A 184 -2.38 -12.98 4.65
CA PRO A 184 -3.08 -13.24 5.91
C PRO A 184 -2.14 -13.26 7.11
N ASP A 185 -2.70 -13.13 8.31
CA ASP A 185 -1.94 -13.00 9.55
C ASP A 185 -1.69 -14.36 10.22
N VAL A 186 -2.75 -15.16 10.40
CA VAL A 186 -2.73 -16.36 11.24
C VAL A 186 -2.89 -17.66 10.43
N ASN A 187 -3.93 -17.75 9.61
CA ASN A 187 -4.26 -18.98 8.88
C ASN A 187 -3.90 -18.86 7.40
N SER A 188 -3.14 -19.84 6.90
CA SER A 188 -2.75 -19.92 5.50
C SER A 188 -3.80 -20.66 4.66
N PHE A 189 -4.85 -19.95 4.25
CA PHE A 189 -5.74 -20.49 3.23
C PHE A 189 -5.01 -20.56 1.88
N GLN A 190 -5.03 -21.71 1.20
CA GLN A 190 -4.60 -21.74 -0.20
C GLN A 190 -5.38 -20.70 -1.01
N LEU A 191 -4.69 -19.88 -1.80
CA LEU A 191 -5.33 -18.91 -2.69
C LEU A 191 -6.09 -19.63 -3.80
N SER A 192 -5.45 -20.68 -4.32
CA SER A 192 -6.01 -21.64 -5.25
C SER A 192 -5.22 -22.95 -5.13
N LYS A 193 -5.63 -23.99 -5.85
CA LYS A 193 -4.97 -25.31 -5.87
C LYS A 193 -3.44 -25.26 -6.05
N ASN A 194 -2.95 -24.24 -6.76
CA ASN A 194 -1.54 -24.08 -7.11
C ASN A 194 -0.91 -22.81 -6.53
N VAL A 195 -1.62 -22.06 -5.69
CA VAL A 195 -1.14 -20.78 -5.14
C VAL A 195 -1.28 -20.76 -3.62
N LEU A 196 -0.16 -20.52 -2.95
CA LEU A 196 -0.03 -20.64 -1.49
C LEU A 196 0.47 -19.33 -0.89
N TRP A 197 -0.02 -19.01 0.31
CA TRP A 197 0.57 -17.95 1.12
C TRP A 197 1.91 -18.37 1.72
N PRO A 198 2.85 -17.43 1.95
CA PRO A 198 4.19 -17.73 2.48
C PRO A 198 4.21 -18.11 3.98
N LEU A 199 3.09 -17.97 4.70
CA LEU A 199 2.97 -18.19 6.15
C LEU A 199 3.51 -19.55 6.63
N GLY A 200 4.66 -19.54 7.32
CA GLY A 200 5.21 -20.70 8.03
C GLY A 200 5.64 -21.87 7.12
N THR A 201 5.74 -21.64 5.82
CA THR A 201 5.98 -22.70 4.83
C THR A 201 7.46 -22.89 4.45
N GLY A 202 8.33 -21.93 4.79
CA GLY A 202 9.70 -21.91 4.28
C GLY A 202 9.68 -21.72 2.77
N TRP A 203 9.44 -20.49 2.30
CA TRP A 203 9.35 -20.17 0.87
C TRP A 203 10.70 -20.38 0.13
N PHE A 204 11.79 -20.61 0.88
CA PHE A 204 13.12 -20.94 0.39
C PHE A 204 13.31 -22.45 0.51
N PRO A 205 13.66 -23.14 -0.59
CA PRO A 205 14.00 -24.55 -0.50
C PRO A 205 15.04 -24.74 0.59
N LYS A 206 14.80 -25.68 1.52
CA LYS A 206 15.82 -26.14 2.47
C LYS A 206 17.08 -26.38 1.63
N HIS A 207 18.19 -25.75 1.97
CA HIS A 207 19.49 -25.80 1.26
C HIS A 207 19.76 -24.79 0.13
N ARG A 208 18.82 -23.90 -0.25
CA ARG A 208 19.17 -22.78 -1.15
C ARG A 208 19.63 -21.56 -0.38
N THR A 209 20.93 -21.29 -0.48
CA THR A 209 21.57 -20.08 0.06
C THR A 209 21.64 -18.94 -0.97
N GLU A 210 21.45 -19.24 -2.26
CA GLU A 210 21.42 -18.27 -3.34
C GLU A 210 20.05 -18.22 -3.99
N LEU A 211 19.43 -17.03 -3.97
CA LEU A 211 18.10 -16.80 -4.50
C LEU A 211 18.15 -15.72 -5.55
N THR A 212 17.57 -16.04 -6.69
CA THR A 212 17.52 -15.08 -7.78
C THR A 212 16.20 -14.31 -7.77
N TYR A 213 16.25 -13.01 -8.07
CA TYR A 213 15.05 -12.20 -8.28
C TYR A 213 15.06 -11.55 -9.67
N GLY A 214 13.90 -11.19 -10.18
CA GLY A 214 13.76 -10.50 -11.46
C GLY A 214 12.50 -9.68 -11.54
N PHE A 215 12.51 -8.65 -12.39
CA PHE A 215 11.40 -7.73 -12.57
C PHE A 215 10.56 -8.11 -13.79
N TYR A 216 9.25 -8.15 -13.62
CA TYR A 216 8.32 -8.45 -14.68
C TYR A 216 8.36 -7.33 -15.75
N PRO A 217 8.73 -7.62 -17.01
CA PRO A 217 9.00 -6.57 -18.00
C PRO A 217 7.81 -5.63 -18.25
N ALA A 218 6.58 -6.17 -18.23
CA ALA A 218 5.38 -5.37 -18.48
C ALA A 218 5.08 -4.37 -17.35
N SER A 219 5.64 -4.57 -16.15
CA SER A 219 5.50 -3.62 -15.04
C SER A 219 6.29 -2.33 -15.28
N LYS A 220 7.29 -2.33 -16.17
CA LYS A 220 8.09 -1.13 -16.53
C LYS A 220 8.55 -0.34 -15.30
N PHE A 221 9.14 -1.03 -14.32
CA PHE A 221 9.72 -0.37 -13.15
C PHE A 221 10.75 0.69 -13.58
N SER A 222 10.72 1.86 -12.92
CA SER A 222 11.74 2.88 -13.17
C SER A 222 13.11 2.42 -12.63
N PRO A 223 14.23 2.96 -13.15
CA PRO A 223 15.56 2.66 -12.64
C PRO A 223 15.70 2.89 -11.12
N GLU A 224 15.03 3.92 -10.59
CA GLU A 224 15.02 4.26 -9.17
C GLU A 224 14.30 3.18 -8.35
N ALA A 225 13.11 2.74 -8.80
CA ALA A 225 12.38 1.66 -8.13
C ALA A 225 13.21 0.36 -8.14
N ILE A 226 13.81 0.01 -9.27
CA ILE A 226 14.71 -1.17 -9.38
C ILE A 226 15.88 -1.05 -8.39
N LYS A 227 16.50 0.13 -8.30
CA LYS A 227 17.57 0.40 -7.33
C LYS A 227 17.10 0.19 -5.90
N VAL A 228 15.90 0.65 -5.54
CA VAL A 228 15.32 0.43 -4.21
C VAL A 228 15.19 -1.06 -3.89
N PHE A 229 14.68 -1.88 -4.80
CA PHE A 229 14.60 -3.34 -4.58
C PHE A 229 15.98 -3.97 -4.38
N ARG A 230 16.96 -3.62 -5.23
CA ARG A 230 18.35 -4.10 -5.12
C ARG A 230 18.94 -3.79 -3.75
N ASP A 231 18.82 -2.54 -3.32
CA ASP A 231 19.35 -2.06 -2.05
C ASP A 231 18.61 -2.69 -0.87
N SER A 232 17.29 -2.80 -0.94
CA SER A 232 16.43 -3.43 0.08
C SER A 232 16.80 -4.89 0.30
N PHE A 233 16.98 -5.67 -0.77
CA PHE A 233 17.30 -7.09 -0.66
C PHE A 233 18.71 -7.30 -0.11
N LYS A 234 19.67 -6.49 -0.57
CA LYS A 234 21.03 -6.49 -0.04
C LYS A 234 21.07 -6.14 1.45
N ARG A 235 20.26 -5.16 1.88
CA ARG A 235 20.17 -4.74 3.29
C ARG A 235 19.48 -5.79 4.13
N TRP A 236 18.40 -6.38 3.65
CA TRP A 236 17.67 -7.43 4.36
C TRP A 236 18.53 -8.69 4.55
N SER A 237 19.33 -9.09 3.56
CA SER A 237 20.23 -10.25 3.69
C SER A 237 21.54 -9.97 4.41
N LEU A 238 21.84 -8.70 4.73
CA LEU A 238 23.10 -8.31 5.37
C LEU A 238 23.36 -9.04 6.71
N PRO A 239 22.39 -9.17 7.63
CA PRO A 239 22.58 -9.91 8.88
C PRO A 239 22.66 -11.43 8.67
N LEU A 240 22.26 -11.91 7.49
CA LEU A 240 22.16 -13.33 7.13
C LEU A 240 23.26 -13.76 6.13
N ARG A 241 24.34 -12.98 6.04
CA ARG A 241 25.49 -13.29 5.18
C ARG A 241 26.01 -14.71 5.43
N GLY A 242 26.23 -15.46 4.35
CA GLY A 242 26.65 -16.87 4.40
C GLY A 242 25.50 -17.87 4.50
N VAL A 243 24.28 -17.41 4.83
CA VAL A 243 23.06 -18.24 4.89
C VAL A 243 22.16 -17.95 3.70
N ILE A 244 21.97 -16.68 3.35
CA ILE A 244 21.12 -16.27 2.24
C ILE A 244 21.72 -15.09 1.48
N ASN A 245 21.61 -15.14 0.16
CA ASN A 245 22.05 -14.07 -0.73
C ASN A 245 21.05 -13.90 -1.88
N PHE A 246 20.82 -12.64 -2.25
CA PHE A 246 19.93 -12.28 -3.35
C PHE A 246 20.74 -11.75 -4.53
N THR A 247 20.50 -12.33 -5.70
CA THR A 247 21.13 -11.90 -6.95
C THR A 247 20.08 -11.65 -8.02
N GLU A 248 20.29 -10.65 -8.85
CA GLU A 248 19.37 -10.40 -9.97
C GLU A 248 19.58 -11.46 -11.05
N ALA A 249 18.49 -12.09 -11.49
CA ALA A 249 18.50 -13.09 -12.54
C ALA A 249 18.77 -12.45 -13.90
N LYS A 250 19.52 -13.14 -14.77
CA LYS A 250 19.69 -12.73 -16.18
C LYS A 250 18.38 -12.76 -16.97
N ALA A 251 17.45 -13.63 -16.59
CA ALA A 251 16.15 -13.79 -17.22
C ALA A 251 15.06 -13.88 -16.16
N PHE A 252 14.02 -13.06 -16.30
CA PHE A 252 12.91 -12.95 -15.34
C PHE A 252 12.18 -14.28 -15.10
N ASP A 253 11.97 -15.07 -16.15
CA ASP A 253 11.25 -16.35 -16.10
C ASP A 253 11.98 -17.43 -15.29
N LYS A 254 13.30 -17.26 -15.11
CA LYS A 254 14.17 -18.15 -14.32
C LYS A 254 14.37 -17.68 -12.88
N ALA A 255 13.91 -16.48 -12.53
CA ALA A 255 14.05 -15.94 -11.18
C ALA A 255 13.25 -16.79 -10.17
N ASN A 256 13.81 -16.99 -8.97
CA ASN A 256 13.08 -17.60 -7.86
C ASN A 256 12.00 -16.66 -7.33
N ILE A 257 12.32 -15.36 -7.27
CA ILE A 257 11.41 -14.29 -6.85
C ILE A 257 11.10 -13.40 -8.06
N GLN A 258 9.84 -13.38 -8.46
CA GLN A 258 9.33 -12.59 -9.56
C GLN A 258 8.60 -11.37 -9.02
N ILE A 259 9.12 -10.18 -9.31
CA ILE A 259 8.63 -8.91 -8.79
C ILE A 259 7.82 -8.22 -9.88
N GLY A 260 6.59 -7.83 -9.56
CA GLY A 260 5.68 -7.19 -10.51
C GLY A 260 4.77 -6.17 -9.85
N TYR A 261 4.27 -5.24 -10.66
CA TYR A 261 3.15 -4.39 -10.31
C TYR A 261 1.82 -5.10 -10.58
N GLY A 262 0.82 -4.88 -9.71
CA GLY A 262 -0.54 -5.42 -9.90
C GLY A 262 -1.61 -4.62 -9.16
N ALA A 263 -2.85 -4.68 -9.62
CA ALA A 263 -3.98 -4.03 -8.96
C ALA A 263 -4.44 -4.86 -7.76
N MET A 264 -4.03 -4.52 -6.55
CA MET A 264 -4.38 -5.32 -5.36
C MET A 264 -5.88 -5.42 -5.11
N ASN A 265 -6.61 -4.34 -5.34
CA ASN A 265 -8.06 -4.36 -5.16
C ASN A 265 -8.77 -5.24 -6.19
N GLU A 266 -8.27 -5.29 -7.43
CA GLU A 266 -8.87 -6.12 -8.49
C GLU A 266 -8.47 -7.59 -8.32
N LEU A 267 -7.21 -7.85 -8.00
CA LEU A 267 -6.65 -9.20 -7.89
C LEU A 267 -7.11 -9.92 -6.61
N PHE A 268 -7.27 -9.18 -5.51
CA PHE A 268 -7.49 -9.76 -4.19
C PHE A 268 -8.70 -9.15 -3.43
N GLY A 269 -9.35 -8.13 -3.98
CA GLY A 269 -10.47 -7.44 -3.32
C GLY A 269 -10.04 -6.62 -2.10
N VAL A 270 -8.76 -6.25 -2.02
CA VAL A 270 -8.16 -5.56 -0.87
C VAL A 270 -7.46 -4.28 -1.27
N GLU A 271 -7.56 -3.28 -0.41
CA GLU A 271 -6.59 -2.21 -0.40
C GLU A 271 -5.36 -2.66 0.41
N ALA A 272 -4.32 -3.11 -0.29
CA ALA A 272 -3.03 -3.47 0.27
C ALA A 272 -1.92 -2.71 -0.45
N VAL A 273 -0.75 -2.61 0.17
CA VAL A 273 0.44 -2.01 -0.46
C VAL A 273 1.18 -3.01 -1.36
N GLY A 274 0.98 -4.29 -1.12
CA GLY A 274 1.56 -5.38 -1.87
C GLY A 274 1.23 -6.72 -1.22
N THR A 275 1.63 -7.79 -1.88
CA THR A 275 1.46 -9.16 -1.38
C THR A 275 2.53 -10.08 -1.95
N THR A 276 2.78 -11.18 -1.27
CA THR A 276 3.68 -12.22 -1.74
C THR A 276 3.00 -13.58 -1.68
N PHE A 277 3.11 -14.38 -2.74
CA PHE A 277 2.55 -15.73 -2.79
C PHE A 277 3.44 -16.68 -3.59
N MET A 278 3.34 -17.97 -3.30
CA MET A 278 4.05 -19.01 -4.02
C MET A 278 3.14 -19.63 -5.07
N VAL A 279 3.68 -19.87 -6.26
CA VAL A 279 3.04 -20.68 -7.30
C VAL A 279 3.73 -22.05 -7.30
N LYS A 280 2.94 -23.13 -7.20
CA LYS A 280 3.40 -24.52 -7.17
C LYS A 280 3.01 -25.23 -8.47
N PRO A 281 3.90 -25.34 -9.48
CA PRO A 281 3.61 -26.09 -10.70
C PRO A 281 4.40 -27.40 -10.83
N SER A 282 4.94 -27.97 -9.73
CA SER A 282 5.84 -29.14 -9.62
C SER A 282 7.34 -28.78 -9.55
N ASN A 283 7.98 -29.28 -8.50
CA ASN A 283 9.40 -29.30 -8.14
C ASN A 283 10.14 -27.99 -7.78
N TYR A 284 9.65 -26.80 -8.14
CA TYR A 284 10.22 -25.53 -7.65
C TYR A 284 9.15 -24.52 -7.25
N HIS A 285 9.28 -23.95 -6.06
CA HIS A 285 8.44 -22.82 -5.63
C HIS A 285 8.94 -21.56 -6.36
N ARG A 286 8.10 -21.00 -7.25
CA ARG A 286 8.28 -19.63 -7.73
C ARG A 286 7.52 -18.71 -6.80
N VAL A 287 8.19 -17.69 -6.29
CA VAL A 287 7.60 -16.66 -5.44
C VAL A 287 7.23 -15.47 -6.30
N TRP A 288 6.01 -14.99 -6.18
CA TRP A 288 5.57 -13.74 -6.76
C TRP A 288 5.46 -12.69 -5.66
N MET A 289 6.22 -11.61 -5.81
CA MET A 289 6.09 -10.39 -5.03
C MET A 289 5.35 -9.37 -5.88
N VAL A 290 4.12 -9.05 -5.50
CA VAL A 290 3.28 -8.10 -6.22
C VAL A 290 3.15 -6.82 -5.42
N ILE A 291 3.44 -5.70 -6.08
CA ILE A 291 3.42 -4.36 -5.51
C ILE A 291 2.21 -3.63 -6.10
N ASP A 292 1.45 -2.93 -5.26
CA ASP A 292 0.25 -2.24 -5.75
C ASP A 292 0.64 -1.06 -6.64
N TYR A 293 0.32 -1.12 -7.93
CA TYR A 293 0.59 0.00 -8.85
C TYR A 293 -0.31 1.19 -8.58
N SER A 294 -1.45 0.99 -7.90
CA SER A 294 -2.37 2.07 -7.57
C SER A 294 -1.80 3.00 -6.49
N LYS A 295 -0.72 2.59 -5.82
CA LYS A 295 -0.05 3.37 -4.79
C LYS A 295 1.06 4.19 -5.41
N TYR A 296 1.42 5.23 -4.70
CA TYR A 296 2.57 6.02 -5.06
C TYR A 296 3.72 5.66 -4.15
N TRP A 297 4.85 5.41 -4.77
CA TRP A 297 6.01 4.82 -4.13
C TRP A 297 7.05 5.92 -3.90
N ALA A 298 7.32 6.19 -2.63
CA ALA A 298 8.42 7.03 -2.22
C ALA A 298 9.72 6.22 -2.25
N TYR A 299 10.80 6.87 -2.66
CA TYR A 299 12.13 6.31 -2.66
C TYR A 299 12.96 6.89 -1.50
N PRO A 300 14.00 6.19 -1.00
CA PRO A 300 14.81 6.64 0.14
C PRO A 300 15.41 8.04 -0.05
N ASP A 301 15.80 8.38 -1.28
CA ASP A 301 16.40 9.67 -1.62
C ASP A 301 15.39 10.84 -1.63
N ASP A 302 14.09 10.54 -1.56
CA ASP A 302 13.04 11.57 -1.49
C ASP A 302 13.03 12.29 -0.12
N ASN A 303 13.77 11.78 0.88
CA ASN A 303 13.98 12.37 2.21
C ASN A 303 12.68 12.92 2.83
N LEU A 304 11.67 12.06 3.01
CA LEU A 304 10.30 12.47 3.32
C LEU A 304 9.96 12.54 4.82
N ALA A 305 10.98 12.60 5.69
CA ALA A 305 10.87 12.35 7.13
C ALA A 305 9.85 13.23 7.90
N ASP A 306 9.56 14.44 7.42
CA ASP A 306 8.79 15.43 8.21
C ASP A 306 7.28 15.44 7.91
N THR A 307 6.80 14.71 6.90
CA THR A 307 5.38 14.69 6.51
C THR A 307 4.83 13.26 6.53
N PRO A 308 3.68 12.98 7.18
CA PRO A 308 3.11 11.64 7.23
C PRO A 308 2.45 11.29 5.89
N LEU A 309 3.26 11.10 4.84
CA LEU A 309 2.81 10.98 3.45
C LEU A 309 1.99 9.71 3.18
N TRP A 310 2.12 8.70 4.03
CA TRP A 310 1.24 7.54 4.07
C TRP A 310 -0.23 7.90 4.25
N LYS A 311 -0.55 9.03 4.90
CA LYS A 311 -1.92 9.55 5.00
C LYS A 311 -2.48 10.04 3.66
N PHE A 312 -1.60 10.32 2.70
CA PHE A 312 -1.94 10.66 1.32
C PHE A 312 -1.77 9.46 0.36
N GLY A 313 -1.56 8.24 0.87
CA GLY A 313 -1.39 7.05 0.04
C GLY A 313 -0.02 6.94 -0.64
N VAL A 314 0.96 7.75 -0.21
CA VAL A 314 2.37 7.61 -0.58
C VAL A 314 3.04 6.66 0.41
N VAL A 315 3.65 5.60 -0.09
CA VAL A 315 4.23 4.54 0.73
C VAL A 315 5.71 4.41 0.43
N ASP A 316 6.51 4.23 1.45
CA ASP A 316 7.94 3.93 1.31
C ASP A 316 8.11 2.55 0.63
N LEU A 317 8.70 2.56 -0.56
CA LEU A 317 8.91 1.34 -1.35
C LEU A 317 9.95 0.41 -0.71
N GLU A 318 10.97 0.97 -0.06
CA GLU A 318 12.00 0.18 0.63
C GLU A 318 11.35 -0.61 1.78
N MET A 319 10.53 0.06 2.60
CA MET A 319 9.82 -0.59 3.71
C MET A 319 8.91 -1.71 3.21
N VAL A 320 8.21 -1.51 2.09
CA VAL A 320 7.38 -2.57 1.49
C VAL A 320 8.23 -3.68 0.91
N ALA A 321 9.30 -3.38 0.18
CA ALA A 321 10.21 -4.39 -0.37
C ALA A 321 10.83 -5.26 0.73
N MET A 322 11.34 -4.64 1.80
CA MET A 322 11.91 -5.32 2.97
C MET A 322 10.85 -6.14 3.72
N HIS A 323 9.64 -5.62 3.87
CA HIS A 323 8.54 -6.37 4.47
C HIS A 323 8.18 -7.59 3.62
N GLN A 324 7.95 -7.40 2.32
CA GLN A 324 7.53 -8.47 1.41
C GLN A 324 8.58 -9.57 1.27
N ILE A 325 9.88 -9.24 1.27
CA ILE A 325 10.97 -10.25 1.28
C ILE A 325 11.24 -10.84 2.66
N GLY A 326 10.65 -10.27 3.72
CA GLY A 326 10.78 -10.74 5.08
C GLY A 326 9.68 -11.71 5.54
N LEU A 327 8.60 -11.88 4.79
CA LEU A 327 7.44 -12.71 5.16
C LEU A 327 7.73 -14.19 5.49
N ASP A 328 8.89 -14.79 5.15
CA ASP A 328 9.31 -16.11 5.72
C ASP A 328 9.57 -16.01 7.21
N TYR A 329 10.30 -14.96 7.59
CA TYR A 329 11.12 -14.93 8.79
C TYR A 329 10.60 -13.94 9.82
N ILE A 330 9.85 -12.92 9.37
CA ILE A 330 9.45 -11.75 10.17
C ILE A 330 7.96 -11.80 10.56
N CYS A 331 7.15 -12.71 9.99
CA CYS A 331 5.76 -12.88 10.44
C CYS A 331 5.60 -13.72 11.72
N PHE A 332 6.70 -14.10 12.38
CA PHE A 332 6.67 -14.76 13.69
C PHE A 332 7.62 -14.09 14.68
N LYS A 333 7.15 -13.00 15.30
CA LYS A 333 7.14 -12.78 16.76
C LYS A 333 6.74 -11.35 17.10
#